data_AF-A0A800APQ8-F1
#
_entry.id   AF-A0A800APQ8-F1
#
_cell.length_a   1.000
_cell.length_b   1.000
_cell.length_c   1.000
_cell.angle_alpha   90.00
_cell.angle_beta   90.00
_cell.angle_gamma   90.00
#
_symmetry.space_group_name_H-M   'P 1'
#
loop_
_entity.id
_entity.type
_entity.pdbx_description
1 polymer ?
#
loop_
_entity_poly.entity_id
_entity_poly.type
_entity_poly.pdbx_seq_one_letter_code
_entity_poly.pdbx_strand_id
1 'polypeptide(L)'
;MRRVLTFGRYYKKLIKKRVKKIPLGISGFTCPNIDGTVARGGCTFCENESFSPNLSKSSKKFFLNPTLKTNPILQKQLLEIEFQYSSTKRYYEKLGFEKFLAYFQSFTNTYAPLDTLRALYEKALAMDSCFGLSIGTRSDSVTDEILDYLKELDKNYEIWIEYGIQSIFDETLDRIN
;
A
#
# COMPACT_ATOMS: atom_id res chain seq x y z
N MET A 1 32.91 2.02 -9.64
CA MET A 1 31.49 1.92 -10.07
C MET A 1 30.60 2.09 -8.85
N ARG A 2 29.76 3.12 -8.77
CA ARG A 2 28.87 3.33 -7.61
C ARG A 2 27.89 2.14 -7.52
N ARG A 3 27.94 1.42 -6.39
CA ARG A 3 27.05 0.28 -6.13
C ARG A 3 25.65 0.81 -5.87
N VAL A 4 24.76 0.74 -6.87
CA VAL A 4 23.33 1.01 -6.64
C VAL A 4 22.76 -0.11 -5.78
N LEU A 5 22.27 0.26 -4.59
CA LEU A 5 21.58 -0.63 -3.65
C LEU A 5 20.12 -0.75 -4.07
N THR A 6 19.86 -1.56 -5.10
CA THR A 6 18.48 -1.89 -5.48
C THR A 6 17.80 -2.67 -4.36
N PHE A 7 16.49 -2.56 -4.24
CA PHE A 7 15.67 -3.29 -3.25
C PHE A 7 16.05 -4.79 -3.13
N GLY A 8 16.18 -5.47 -4.27
CA GLY A 8 16.59 -6.88 -4.29
C GLY A 8 18.02 -7.11 -3.77
N ARG A 9 18.97 -6.21 -4.09
CA ARG A 9 20.35 -6.29 -3.56
C ARG A 9 20.42 -6.00 -2.07
N TYR A 10 19.62 -5.04 -1.59
CA TYR A 10 19.51 -4.68 -0.19
C TYR A 10 19.11 -5.92 0.64
N TYR A 11 17.99 -6.57 0.33
CA TYR A 11 17.56 -7.75 1.08
C TYR A 11 18.41 -8.99 0.84
N LYS A 12 18.96 -9.17 -0.37
CA LYS A 12 19.89 -10.29 -0.61
C LYS A 12 21.13 -10.16 0.27
N LYS A 13 21.57 -8.94 0.60
CA LYS A 13 22.66 -8.71 1.55
C LYS A 13 22.22 -8.95 3.00
N LEU A 14 21.06 -8.38 3.38
CA LEU A 14 20.53 -8.35 4.75
C LEU A 14 20.10 -9.73 5.25
N ILE A 15 19.21 -10.40 4.53
CA ILE A 15 18.58 -11.67 4.98
C ILE A 15 18.96 -12.89 4.13
N LYS A 16 19.87 -12.72 3.16
CA LYS A 16 20.34 -13.78 2.22
C LYS A 16 19.27 -14.42 1.33
N LYS A 17 18.02 -13.92 1.39
CA LYS A 17 16.88 -14.36 0.59
C LYS A 17 16.61 -13.42 -0.58
N ARG A 18 15.97 -13.94 -1.63
CA ARG A 18 15.43 -13.09 -2.71
C ARG A 18 14.07 -12.55 -2.31
N VAL A 19 13.96 -11.23 -2.19
CA VAL A 19 12.74 -10.55 -1.76
C VAL A 19 12.03 -9.87 -2.93
N LYS A 20 10.70 -9.93 -2.93
CA LYS A 20 9.84 -9.21 -3.88
C LYS A 20 8.67 -8.54 -3.16
N LYS A 21 8.25 -7.37 -3.64
CA LYS A 21 6.98 -6.73 -3.24
C LYS A 21 5.83 -7.39 -3.98
N ILE A 22 4.78 -7.79 -3.27
CA ILE A 22 3.53 -8.26 -3.86
C ILE A 22 2.56 -7.10 -3.87
N PRO A 23 2.26 -6.51 -5.04
CA PRO A 23 1.33 -5.38 -5.12
C PRO A 23 -0.08 -5.84 -4.74
N LEU A 24 -0.72 -5.08 -3.86
CA LEU A 24 -2.09 -5.25 -3.41
C LEU A 24 -2.88 -4.00 -3.81
N GLY A 25 -3.99 -4.23 -4.52
CA GLY A 25 -4.95 -3.21 -4.92
C GLY A 25 -6.30 -3.51 -4.28
N ILE A 26 -6.47 -3.04 -3.04
CA ILE A 26 -7.62 -3.36 -2.20
C ILE A 26 -8.76 -2.39 -2.47
N SER A 27 -9.97 -2.93 -2.64
CA SER A 27 -11.14 -2.11 -2.97
C SER A 27 -11.47 -1.11 -1.87
N GLY A 28 -12.00 0.05 -2.25
CA GLY A 28 -12.43 1.09 -1.32
C GLY A 28 -11.36 2.12 -0.98
N PHE A 29 -10.06 1.83 -1.12
CA PHE A 29 -9.06 2.89 -0.98
C PHE A 29 -9.23 3.95 -2.07
N THR A 30 -8.95 5.20 -1.68
CA THR A 30 -9.02 6.41 -2.51
C THR A 30 -7.92 7.37 -2.06
N CYS A 31 -7.92 8.61 -2.54
CA CYS A 31 -7.11 9.67 -1.97
C CYS A 31 -7.93 10.96 -1.81
N PRO A 32 -7.48 11.90 -0.94
CA PRO A 32 -8.14 13.18 -0.71
C PRO A 32 -8.37 14.04 -1.96
N ASN A 33 -7.55 13.86 -3.01
CA ASN A 33 -7.73 14.57 -4.28
C ASN A 33 -8.79 13.91 -5.18
N ILE A 34 -9.09 12.63 -4.95
CA ILE A 34 -10.10 11.87 -5.71
C ILE A 34 -11.46 11.97 -5.02
N ASP A 35 -11.52 11.86 -3.69
CA ASP A 35 -12.77 11.83 -2.94
C ASP A 35 -13.41 13.22 -2.74
N GLY A 36 -12.67 14.30 -3.00
CA GLY A 36 -13.16 15.67 -2.87
C GLY A 36 -12.72 16.42 -1.61
N THR A 37 -11.97 15.79 -0.71
CA THR A 37 -11.60 16.37 0.60
C THR A 37 -10.55 17.46 0.48
N VAL A 38 -9.57 17.30 -0.42
CA VAL A 38 -8.51 18.30 -0.68
C VAL A 38 -8.66 18.90 -2.08
N ALA A 39 -8.89 18.07 -3.09
CA ALA A 39 -9.10 18.47 -4.48
C ALA A 39 -10.15 17.56 -5.14
N ARG A 40 -10.48 17.79 -6.42
CA ARG A 40 -11.48 17.00 -7.15
C ARG A 40 -10.90 16.45 -8.45
N GLY A 41 -11.18 15.17 -8.71
CA GLY A 41 -10.80 14.50 -9.96
C GLY A 41 -9.48 13.72 -9.90
N GLY A 42 -8.75 13.80 -8.79
CA GLY A 42 -7.42 13.22 -8.64
C GLY A 42 -6.33 14.06 -9.30
N CYS A 43 -5.07 13.73 -9.04
CA CYS A 43 -3.97 14.45 -9.67
C CYS A 43 -4.00 14.22 -11.19
N THR A 44 -3.61 15.23 -11.98
CA THR A 44 -3.71 15.23 -13.46
C THR A 44 -2.95 14.10 -14.17
N PHE A 45 -1.95 13.51 -13.52
CA PHE A 45 -1.13 12.40 -14.02
C PHE A 45 -1.53 11.04 -13.42
N CYS A 46 -2.48 11.00 -12.48
CA CYS A 46 -2.77 9.83 -11.66
C CYS A 46 -3.67 8.84 -12.42
N GLU A 47 -3.07 7.79 -12.98
CA GLU A 47 -3.79 6.69 -13.63
C GLU A 47 -3.52 5.37 -12.88
N ASN A 48 -4.17 5.19 -11.72
CA ASN A 48 -3.92 4.05 -10.83
C ASN A 48 -4.12 2.70 -11.53
N GLU A 49 -5.04 2.60 -12.50
CA GLU A 49 -5.34 1.37 -13.22
C GLU A 49 -4.15 0.90 -14.08
N SER A 50 -3.34 1.84 -14.58
CA SER A 50 -2.18 1.52 -15.44
C SER A 50 -0.98 0.97 -14.66
N PHE A 51 -0.87 1.26 -13.37
CA PHE A 51 0.34 0.95 -12.57
C PHE A 51 0.16 -0.24 -11.61
N SER A 52 -1.07 -0.76 -11.50
CA SER A 52 -1.48 -1.61 -10.38
C SER A 52 -2.07 -2.92 -10.91
N PRO A 53 -1.25 -3.98 -11.09
CA PRO A 53 -1.67 -5.19 -11.80
C PRO A 53 -2.81 -5.93 -11.08
N ASN A 54 -2.92 -5.74 -9.78
CA ASN A 54 -3.94 -6.36 -8.92
C ASN A 54 -5.04 -5.38 -8.50
N LEU A 55 -5.16 -4.21 -9.14
CA LEU A 55 -6.20 -3.26 -8.77
C LEU A 55 -7.58 -3.86 -9.04
N SER A 56 -8.33 -4.07 -7.95
CA SER A 56 -9.73 -4.46 -8.02
C SER A 56 -10.46 -3.45 -8.90
N LYS A 57 -11.02 -3.89 -10.04
CA LYS A 57 -11.93 -3.09 -10.87
C LYS A 57 -13.21 -2.86 -10.06
N SER A 58 -13.16 -1.90 -9.14
CA SER A 58 -14.29 -1.59 -8.27
C SER A 58 -15.28 -0.73 -9.05
N SER A 59 -16.47 -1.26 -9.24
CA SER A 59 -17.63 -0.50 -9.73
C SER A 59 -18.08 0.49 -8.65
N LYS A 60 -17.46 1.68 -8.60
CA LYS A 60 -17.94 2.97 -8.02
C LYS A 60 -18.95 2.97 -6.84
N LYS A 61 -18.90 2.06 -5.85
CA LYS A 61 -19.96 2.00 -4.81
C LYS A 61 -19.55 2.38 -3.38
N PHE A 62 -18.26 2.40 -3.04
CA PHE A 62 -17.83 2.76 -1.68
C PHE A 62 -16.37 3.20 -1.65
N PHE A 63 -16.10 4.31 -0.95
CA PHE A 63 -14.76 4.80 -0.67
C PHE A 63 -14.52 4.87 0.84
N LEU A 64 -13.34 4.45 1.26
CA LEU A 64 -12.83 4.63 2.60
C LEU A 64 -12.49 6.10 2.84
N ASN A 65 -12.67 6.55 4.08
CA ASN A 65 -12.12 7.79 4.58
C ASN A 65 -11.86 7.65 6.09
N PRO A 66 -10.96 8.46 6.69
CA PRO A 66 -10.56 8.34 8.09
C PRO A 66 -11.70 8.46 9.11
N THR A 67 -12.83 9.09 8.75
CA THR A 67 -13.94 9.38 9.67
C THR A 67 -15.05 8.32 9.68
N LEU A 68 -14.93 7.27 8.84
CA LEU A 68 -15.92 6.20 8.79
C LEU A 68 -16.02 5.46 10.13
N LYS A 69 -17.25 5.24 10.59
CA LYS A 69 -17.51 4.45 11.80
C LYS A 69 -17.50 2.94 11.55
N THR A 70 -17.90 2.52 10.35
CA THR A 70 -17.99 1.11 9.98
C THR A 70 -17.47 0.91 8.55
N ASN A 71 -16.86 -0.25 8.32
CA ASN A 71 -16.38 -0.67 7.01
C ASN A 71 -17.24 -1.85 6.51
N PRO A 72 -18.28 -1.60 5.68
CA PRO A 72 -19.19 -2.65 5.21
C PRO A 72 -18.55 -3.62 4.23
N ILE A 73 -17.38 -3.28 3.66
CA ILE A 73 -16.68 -4.11 2.68
C ILE A 73 -15.45 -4.81 3.26
N LEU A 74 -15.22 -4.73 4.59
CA LEU A 74 -14.02 -5.30 5.22
C LEU A 74 -13.83 -6.77 4.86
N GLN A 75 -14.87 -7.60 4.97
CA GLN A 75 -14.77 -9.02 4.64
C GLN A 75 -14.34 -9.26 3.19
N LYS A 76 -14.84 -8.45 2.25
CA LYS A 76 -14.43 -8.50 0.84
C LYS A 76 -12.95 -8.14 0.70
N GLN A 77 -12.49 -7.08 1.36
CA GLN A 77 -11.09 -6.63 1.30
C GLN A 77 -10.12 -7.69 1.85
N LEU A 78 -10.50 -8.38 2.93
CA LEU A 78 -9.69 -9.48 3.49
C LEU A 78 -9.54 -10.63 2.49
N LEU A 79 -10.61 -10.99 1.77
CA LEU A 79 -10.57 -12.00 0.71
C LEU A 79 -9.75 -11.53 -0.50
N GLU A 80 -9.82 -10.24 -0.86
CA GLU A 80 -8.99 -9.64 -1.91
C GLU A 80 -7.50 -9.76 -1.58
N ILE A 81 -7.10 -9.49 -0.33
CA ILE A 81 -5.72 -9.66 0.15
C ILE A 81 -5.28 -11.11 -0.03
N GLU A 82 -6.04 -12.08 0.49
CA GLU A 82 -5.69 -13.49 0.40
C GLU A 82 -5.49 -13.93 -1.05
N PHE A 83 -6.44 -13.58 -1.91
CA PHE A 83 -6.44 -13.98 -3.31
C PHE A 83 -5.30 -13.33 -4.09
N GLN A 84 -5.17 -12.01 -4.03
CA GLN A 84 -4.12 -11.26 -4.75
C GLN A 84 -2.73 -11.67 -4.26
N TYR A 85 -2.56 -11.82 -2.95
CA TYR A 85 -1.29 -12.22 -2.37
C TYR A 85 -0.91 -13.63 -2.80
N SER A 86 -1.79 -14.61 -2.61
CA SER A 86 -1.50 -16.03 -2.89
C SER A 86 -1.24 -16.30 -4.38
N SER A 87 -2.02 -15.67 -5.26
CA SER A 87 -1.87 -15.82 -6.71
C SER A 87 -0.54 -15.22 -7.20
N THR A 88 -0.23 -14.00 -6.77
CA THR A 88 1.01 -13.29 -7.16
C THR A 88 2.25 -13.95 -6.55
N LYS A 89 2.18 -14.38 -5.29
CA LYS A 89 3.23 -15.13 -4.61
C LYS A 89 3.61 -16.38 -5.41
N ARG A 90 2.63 -17.21 -5.78
CA ARG A 90 2.86 -18.45 -6.53
C ARG A 90 3.61 -18.20 -7.84
N TYR A 91 3.32 -17.09 -8.52
CA TYR A 91 4.06 -16.69 -9.71
C TYR A 91 5.52 -16.33 -9.38
N TYR A 92 5.76 -15.53 -8.35
CA TYR A 92 7.13 -15.13 -7.98
C TYR A 92 7.96 -16.25 -7.35
N GLU A 93 7.37 -17.19 -6.64
CA GLU A 93 8.07 -18.38 -6.13
C GLU A 93 8.65 -19.21 -7.28
N LYS A 94 7.91 -19.36 -8.39
CA LYS A 94 8.43 -20.01 -9.62
C LYS A 94 9.64 -19.28 -10.22
N LEU A 95 9.79 -17.98 -9.94
CA LEU A 95 10.94 -17.17 -10.35
C LEU A 95 12.07 -17.14 -9.30
N GLY A 96 11.94 -17.93 -8.23
CA GLY A 96 12.95 -18.09 -7.17
C GLY A 96 12.94 -16.99 -6.10
N PHE A 97 11.83 -16.28 -5.90
CA PHE A 97 11.64 -15.40 -4.75
C PHE A 97 11.14 -16.20 -3.53
N GLU A 98 11.61 -15.86 -2.34
CA GLU A 98 11.42 -16.68 -1.13
C GLU A 98 10.70 -15.93 0.00
N LYS A 99 10.75 -14.60 0.00
CA LYS A 99 10.18 -13.73 1.03
C LYS A 99 9.53 -12.53 0.37
N PHE A 100 8.45 -12.04 0.97
CA PHE A 100 7.62 -11.01 0.35
C PHE A 100 7.25 -9.91 1.33
N LEU A 101 7.21 -8.68 0.81
CA LEU A 101 6.50 -7.57 1.46
C LEU A 101 5.13 -7.46 0.78
N ALA A 102 4.07 -7.40 1.58
CA ALA A 102 2.76 -7.01 1.07
C ALA A 102 2.78 -5.51 0.75
N TYR A 103 2.60 -5.17 -0.52
CA TYR A 103 2.76 -3.81 -1.00
C TYR A 103 1.42 -3.18 -1.32
N PHE A 104 0.89 -2.41 -0.37
CA PHE A 104 -0.27 -1.55 -0.55
C PHE A 104 0.14 -0.37 -1.45
N GLN A 105 -0.08 -0.52 -2.75
CA GLN A 105 0.57 0.31 -3.78
C GLN A 105 -0.27 1.51 -4.22
N SER A 106 -1.54 1.28 -4.55
CA SER A 106 -2.38 2.26 -5.25
C SER A 106 -3.12 3.14 -4.26
N PHE A 107 -3.44 4.38 -4.66
CA PHE A 107 -4.15 5.34 -3.81
C PHE A 107 -3.40 5.68 -2.49
N THR A 108 -4.13 6.15 -1.48
CA THR A 108 -3.59 6.54 -0.16
C THR A 108 -3.91 5.45 0.86
N ASN A 109 -3.01 4.49 1.05
CA ASN A 109 -3.29 3.27 1.81
C ASN A 109 -3.31 3.45 3.34
N THR A 110 -3.20 4.68 3.83
CA THR A 110 -3.45 5.07 5.22
C THR A 110 -4.75 5.88 5.38
N TYR A 111 -5.50 6.10 4.29
CA TYR A 111 -6.72 6.90 4.28
C TYR A 111 -7.97 6.06 4.64
N ALA A 112 -7.98 5.57 5.88
CA ALA A 112 -9.08 4.81 6.46
C ALA A 112 -9.03 4.88 7.99
N PRO A 113 -10.09 4.48 8.71
CA PRO A 113 -10.04 4.39 10.16
C PRO A 113 -8.97 3.39 10.61
N LEU A 114 -8.31 3.66 11.74
CA LEU A 114 -7.18 2.85 12.21
C LEU A 114 -7.53 1.36 12.36
N ASP A 115 -8.72 1.03 12.87
CA ASP A 115 -9.15 -0.36 13.00
C ASP A 115 -9.30 -1.09 11.65
N THR A 116 -9.71 -0.36 10.61
CA THR A 116 -9.71 -0.91 9.25
C THR A 116 -8.29 -1.17 8.77
N LEU A 117 -7.37 -0.22 8.98
CA LEU A 117 -5.97 -0.39 8.61
C LEU A 117 -5.33 -1.58 9.34
N ARG A 118 -5.58 -1.71 10.66
CA ARG A 118 -5.12 -2.86 11.45
C ARG A 118 -5.58 -4.18 10.85
N ALA A 119 -6.88 -4.34 10.62
CA ALA A 119 -7.45 -5.56 10.09
C ALA A 119 -6.84 -5.94 8.72
N LEU A 120 -6.66 -4.97 7.82
CA LEU A 120 -6.08 -5.21 6.49
C LEU A 120 -4.58 -5.54 6.57
N TYR A 121 -3.81 -4.81 7.38
CA TYR A 121 -2.37 -5.00 7.51
C TYR A 121 -2.03 -6.32 8.20
N GLU A 122 -2.71 -6.63 9.30
CA GLU A 122 -2.54 -7.91 10.01
C GLU A 122 -2.93 -9.09 9.12
N LYS A 123 -3.98 -8.93 8.30
CA LYS A 123 -4.34 -9.97 7.33
C LYS A 123 -3.23 -10.25 6.33
N ALA A 124 -2.60 -9.21 5.80
CA ALA A 124 -1.50 -9.33 4.86
C ALA A 124 -0.24 -9.92 5.53
N LEU A 125 0.05 -9.54 6.77
CA LEU A 125 1.16 -10.05 7.57
C LEU A 125 0.99 -11.53 7.96
N ALA A 126 -0.25 -11.99 8.13
CA ALA A 126 -0.56 -13.39 8.40
C ALA A 126 -0.36 -14.32 7.18
N MET A 127 -0.12 -13.78 5.99
CA MET A 127 0.10 -14.58 4.79
C MET A 127 1.46 -15.28 4.83
N ASP A 128 1.52 -16.54 4.38
CA ASP A 128 2.78 -17.30 4.41
C ASP A 128 3.89 -16.61 3.61
N SER A 129 5.09 -16.63 4.17
CA SER A 129 6.30 -15.99 3.63
C SER A 129 6.22 -14.46 3.49
N CYS A 130 5.17 -13.83 4.01
CA CYS A 130 5.13 -12.40 4.25
C CYS A 130 6.02 -12.10 5.46
N PHE A 131 6.89 -11.11 5.36
CA PHE A 131 7.72 -10.69 6.51
C PHE A 131 7.59 -9.20 6.81
N GLY A 132 6.68 -8.51 6.14
CA GLY A 132 6.54 -7.07 6.28
C GLY A 132 5.59 -6.42 5.30
N LEU A 133 5.48 -5.11 5.45
CA LEU A 133 4.59 -4.24 4.69
C LEU A 133 5.38 -3.19 3.93
N SER A 134 4.85 -2.82 2.78
CA SER A 134 5.26 -1.63 2.04
C SER A 134 3.97 -0.83 1.78
N ILE A 135 3.91 0.42 2.24
CA ILE A 135 2.67 1.19 2.30
C ILE A 135 2.87 2.48 1.50
N GLY A 136 2.33 2.51 0.28
CA GLY A 136 2.24 3.71 -0.54
C GLY A 136 1.13 4.62 -0.03
N THR A 137 1.49 5.85 0.33
CA THR A 137 0.53 6.81 0.86
C THR A 137 0.95 8.27 0.61
N ARG A 138 0.02 9.20 0.80
CA ARG A 138 0.34 10.63 0.83
C ARG A 138 0.91 11.00 2.20
N SER A 139 1.86 11.93 2.20
CA SER A 139 2.49 12.43 3.42
C SER A 139 1.52 13.12 4.38
N ASP A 140 0.47 13.76 3.85
CA ASP A 140 -0.57 14.44 4.63
C ASP A 140 -1.65 13.51 5.21
N SER A 141 -1.61 12.22 4.89
CA SER A 141 -2.65 11.24 5.25
C SER A 141 -2.14 10.20 6.26
N VAL A 142 -1.06 10.51 6.98
CA VAL A 142 -0.48 9.64 8.01
C VAL A 142 -0.51 10.38 9.35
N THR A 143 -1.34 9.91 10.26
CA THR A 143 -1.49 10.47 11.61
C THR A 143 -0.50 9.84 12.59
N ASP A 144 -0.26 10.49 13.73
CA ASP A 144 0.57 9.96 14.81
C ASP A 144 0.09 8.59 15.30
N GLU A 145 -1.23 8.39 15.42
CA GLU A 145 -1.79 7.09 15.81
C GLU A 145 -1.45 5.96 14.83
N ILE A 146 -1.41 6.26 13.52
CA ILE A 146 -1.00 5.30 12.49
C ILE A 146 0.50 5.03 12.63
N LEU A 147 1.32 6.05 12.84
CA LEU A 147 2.77 5.90 13.05
C LEU A 147 3.09 5.06 14.29
N ASP A 148 2.39 5.31 15.39
CA ASP A 148 2.54 4.53 16.63
C ASP A 148 2.18 3.07 16.39
N TYR A 149 1.09 2.79 15.68
CA TYR A 149 0.74 1.42 15.30
C TYR A 149 1.80 0.77 14.40
N LEU A 150 2.28 1.47 13.37
CA LEU A 150 3.31 0.95 12.47
C LEU A 150 4.63 0.69 13.19
N LYS A 151 5.00 1.54 14.15
CA LYS A 151 6.17 1.37 15.03
C LYS A 151 6.04 0.11 15.90
N GLU A 152 4.85 -0.20 16.38
CA GLU A 152 4.62 -1.46 17.11
C GLU A 152 4.78 -2.68 16.20
N LEU A 153 4.33 -2.62 14.94
CA LEU A 153 4.56 -3.68 13.96
C LEU A 153 6.04 -3.85 13.60
N ASP A 154 6.79 -2.75 13.48
CA ASP A 154 8.21 -2.73 13.10
C ASP A 154 9.11 -3.54 14.04
N LYS A 155 8.66 -3.78 15.28
CA LYS A 155 9.35 -4.67 16.23
C LYS A 155 9.48 -6.12 15.72
N ASN A 156 8.54 -6.57 14.90
CA ASN A 156 8.45 -7.97 14.44
C ASN A 156 8.45 -8.12 12.91
N TYR A 157 8.18 -7.04 12.19
CA TYR A 157 7.98 -7.05 10.74
C TYR A 157 8.77 -5.93 10.09
N GLU A 158 9.16 -6.11 8.83
CA GLU A 158 9.80 -5.03 8.06
C GLU A 158 8.73 -4.04 7.58
N ILE A 159 8.79 -2.78 8.02
CA ILE A 159 7.79 -1.76 7.64
C ILE A 159 8.42 -0.68 6.75
N TRP A 160 7.89 -0.52 5.54
CA TRP A 160 8.27 0.55 4.62
C TRP A 160 7.07 1.48 4.40
N ILE A 161 7.27 2.77 4.63
CA ILE A 161 6.31 3.81 4.27
C ILE A 161 6.85 4.53 3.03
N GLU A 162 6.07 4.52 1.96
CA GLU A 162 6.41 5.15 0.68
C GLU A 162 5.56 6.41 0.52
N TYR A 163 6.14 7.56 0.87
CA TYR A 163 5.48 8.86 0.73
C TYR A 163 5.48 9.33 -0.72
N GLY A 164 4.28 9.52 -1.27
CA GLY A 164 4.07 10.17 -2.55
C GLY A 164 4.27 11.68 -2.45
N ILE A 165 5.47 12.15 -2.79
CA ILE A 165 5.79 13.58 -2.94
C ILE A 165 5.88 13.91 -4.42
N GLN A 166 5.00 14.78 -4.91
CA GLN A 166 4.88 15.06 -6.35
C GLN A 166 5.87 16.12 -6.83
N SER A 167 6.00 17.21 -6.07
CA SER A 167 6.90 18.32 -6.35
C SER A 167 7.28 19.00 -5.03
N ILE A 168 8.44 19.65 -5.01
CA ILE A 168 8.86 20.56 -3.94
C ILE A 168 8.37 21.99 -4.16
N PHE A 169 7.77 22.28 -5.32
CA PHE A 169 7.31 23.62 -5.72
C PHE A 169 5.80 23.71 -5.62
N ASP A 170 5.30 24.61 -4.77
CA ASP A 170 3.87 24.81 -4.54
C ASP A 170 3.11 25.16 -5.83
N GLU A 171 3.67 26.04 -6.68
CA GLU A 171 3.05 26.39 -7.97
C GLU A 171 2.81 25.15 -8.86
N THR A 172 3.71 24.16 -8.80
CA THR A 172 3.51 22.91 -9.54
C THR A 172 2.42 22.07 -8.87
N LEU A 173 2.40 21.99 -7.54
CA LEU A 173 1.38 21.26 -6.79
C LEU A 173 -0.02 21.82 -7.06
N ASP A 174 -0.18 23.14 -7.11
CA ASP A 174 -1.46 23.82 -7.41
C ASP A 174 -1.99 23.48 -8.82
N ARG A 175 -1.08 23.22 -9.77
CA ARG A 175 -1.46 22.90 -11.17
C ARG A 175 -1.82 21.44 -11.39
N ILE A 176 -1.27 20.53 -10.59
CA ILE A 176 -1.38 19.08 -10.83
C ILE A 176 -2.30 18.34 -9.86
N ASN A 177 -2.68 18.95 -8.73
CA ASN A 177 -3.59 18.37 -7.75
C ASN A 177 -5.04 18.76 -8.00
#